data_AF-A0A1E7G875-F1
#
_entry.id   AF-A0A1E7G875-F1
#
_cell.length_a   1.000
_cell.length_b   1.000
_cell.length_c   1.000
_cell.angle_alpha   90.00
_cell.angle_beta   90.00
_cell.angle_gamma   90.00
#
_symmetry.space_group_name_H-M   'P 1'
#
loop_
_entity.id
_entity.type
_entity.pdbx_description
1 polymer ?
#
loop_
_entity_poly.entity_id
_entity_poly.type
_entity_poly.pdbx_seq_one_letter_code
_entity_poly.pdbx_strand_id
1 'polypeptide(L)'
;MVEVVEKDAVFWRAVAKRAAQVLGGLFLLMAVFFLSAGRIDLPRAWIFFGLYFVSLLLNMFILLKLNPEVIRARSEISTGEMKWWDKIFGVLYTVFLFLMFIVCGLDVGRFQLSSPSTLTI
;
A
#
# COMPACT_ATOMS: atom_id res chain seq x y z
N MET A 1 11.86 5.45 35.70
CA MET A 1 10.47 5.64 35.21
C MET A 1 10.42 6.49 33.94
N VAL A 2 11.09 7.66 33.90
CA VAL A 2 11.08 8.56 32.72
C VAL A 2 11.66 7.91 31.45
N GLU A 3 12.80 7.22 31.54
CA GLU A 3 13.43 6.57 30.36
C GLU A 3 12.60 5.44 29.74
N VAL A 4 11.81 4.72 30.55
CA VAL A 4 10.95 3.63 30.07
C VAL A 4 9.76 4.21 29.29
N VAL A 5 9.11 5.23 29.85
CA VAL A 5 7.99 5.94 29.21
C VAL A 5 8.41 6.60 27.90
N GLU A 6 9.63 7.16 27.85
CA GLU A 6 10.15 7.80 26.65
C GLU A 6 10.43 6.79 25.52
N LYS A 7 11.00 5.62 25.86
CA LYS A 7 11.20 4.51 24.89
C LYS A 7 9.87 4.01 24.30
N ASP A 8 8.85 3.85 25.14
CA ASP A 8 7.54 3.39 24.71
C ASP A 8 6.85 4.41 23.79
N ALA A 9 6.92 5.70 24.13
CA ALA A 9 6.35 6.77 23.32
C ALA A 9 7.01 6.87 21.94
N VAL A 10 8.33 6.73 21.85
CA VAL A 10 9.08 6.72 20.58
C VAL A 10 8.68 5.52 19.72
N PHE A 11 8.54 4.35 20.32
CA PHE A 11 8.10 3.13 19.62
C PHE A 11 6.70 3.30 19.02
N TRP A 12 5.71 3.73 19.82
CA TRP A 12 4.34 3.93 19.33
C TRP A 12 4.23 4.99 18.24
N ARG A 13 5.06 6.04 18.29
CA ARG A 13 5.17 7.03 17.20
C ARG A 13 5.70 6.39 15.91
N ALA A 14 6.71 5.53 15.99
CA ALA A 14 7.24 4.81 14.83
C ALA A 14 6.20 3.87 14.21
N VAL A 15 5.44 3.16 15.05
CA VAL A 15 4.32 2.31 14.63
C VAL A 15 3.25 3.14 13.94
N ALA A 16 2.80 4.24 14.55
CA ALA A 16 1.78 5.11 13.98
C ALA A 16 2.23 5.73 12.64
N LYS A 17 3.49 6.17 12.53
CA LYS A 17 4.06 6.68 11.28
C LYS A 17 4.06 5.61 10.18
N ARG A 18 4.43 4.38 10.52
CA ARG A 18 4.44 3.25 9.58
C ARG A 18 3.03 2.87 9.14
N ALA A 19 2.09 2.83 10.08
CA ALA A 19 0.67 2.62 9.80
C ALA A 19 0.13 3.68 8.84
N ALA A 20 0.36 4.96 9.15
CA ALA A 20 -0.09 6.08 8.32
C ALA A 20 0.52 6.04 6.92
N GLN A 21 1.81 5.70 6.79
CA GLN A 21 2.47 5.57 5.49
C GLN A 21 1.83 4.46 4.64
N VAL A 22 1.62 3.27 5.22
CA VAL A 22 1.09 2.11 4.51
C VAL A 22 -0.38 2.33 4.14
N LEU A 23 -1.19 2.81 5.08
CA LEU A 23 -2.60 3.11 4.84
C LEU A 23 -2.76 4.26 3.84
N GLY A 24 -1.96 5.32 3.98
CA GLY A 24 -1.94 6.43 3.01
C GLY A 24 -1.59 5.96 1.60
N GLY A 25 -0.61 5.06 1.47
CA GLY A 25 -0.27 4.44 0.19
C GLY A 25 -1.44 3.63 -0.40
N LEU A 26 -2.13 2.84 0.42
CA LEU A 26 -3.34 2.11 0.00
C LEU A 26 -4.43 3.07 -0.49
N PHE A 27 -4.77 4.09 0.30
CA PHE A 27 -5.81 5.06 -0.09
C PHE A 27 -5.44 5.83 -1.36
N LEU A 28 -4.16 6.16 -1.54
CA LEU A 28 -3.67 6.79 -2.76
C LEU A 28 -3.84 5.89 -3.98
N LEU A 29 -3.46 4.61 -3.88
CA LEU A 29 -3.66 3.64 -4.98
C LEU A 29 -5.14 3.41 -5.27
N MET A 30 -5.97 3.34 -4.23
CA MET A 30 -7.42 3.22 -4.36
C MET A 30 -8.02 4.45 -5.06
N ALA A 31 -7.58 5.66 -4.71
CA ALA A 31 -7.99 6.89 -5.37
C ALA A 31 -7.58 6.91 -6.84
N VAL A 32 -6.33 6.57 -7.16
CA VAL A 32 -5.84 6.48 -8.55
C VAL A 32 -6.65 5.48 -9.36
N PHE A 33 -6.97 4.33 -8.78
CA PHE A 33 -7.81 3.32 -9.42
C PHE A 33 -9.22 3.85 -9.72
N PHE A 34 -9.93 4.38 -8.72
CA PHE A 34 -11.31 4.84 -8.89
C PHE A 34 -11.42 6.09 -9.77
N LEU A 35 -10.45 7.00 -9.71
CA LEU A 35 -10.37 8.15 -10.63
C LEU A 35 -10.19 7.68 -12.07
N SER A 36 -9.36 6.65 -12.29
CA SER A 36 -9.13 6.07 -13.61
C SER A 36 -10.35 5.29 -14.11
N ALA A 37 -11.03 4.56 -13.22
CA ALA A 37 -12.29 3.88 -13.53
C ALA A 37 -13.44 4.85 -13.86
N GLY A 38 -13.43 6.05 -13.27
CA GLY A 38 -14.46 7.07 -13.46
C GLY A 38 -15.80 6.75 -12.77
N ARG A 39 -15.85 5.69 -11.96
CA ARG A 39 -17.02 5.24 -11.21
C ARG A 39 -16.60 4.45 -9.97
N ILE A 40 -17.42 4.48 -8.92
CA ILE A 40 -17.12 3.83 -7.62
C ILE A 40 -18.04 2.65 -7.30
N ASP A 41 -19.11 2.48 -8.05
CA ASP A 41 -20.05 1.36 -7.97
C ASP A 41 -19.46 0.10 -8.64
N LEU A 42 -18.31 -0.32 -8.12
CA LEU A 42 -17.56 -1.50 -8.51
C LEU A 42 -17.40 -2.45 -7.30
N PRO A 43 -18.39 -3.30 -6.99
CA PRO A 43 -18.37 -4.16 -5.80
C PRO A 43 -17.12 -5.04 -5.71
N ARG A 44 -16.63 -5.56 -6.85
CA ARG A 44 -15.41 -6.38 -6.92
C ARG A 44 -14.17 -5.61 -6.48
N ALA A 45 -14.06 -4.33 -6.84
CA ALA A 45 -12.94 -3.50 -6.42
C ALA A 45 -12.97 -3.25 -4.91
N TRP A 46 -14.14 -3.00 -4.34
CA TRP A 46 -14.30 -2.84 -2.89
C TRP A 46 -13.94 -4.12 -2.12
N ILE A 47 -14.33 -5.29 -2.62
CA ILE A 47 -13.92 -6.57 -2.01
C ILE A 47 -12.40 -6.73 -2.03
N PHE A 48 -11.76 -6.44 -3.17
CA PHE A 48 -10.31 -6.51 -3.30
C PHE A 48 -9.60 -5.55 -2.33
N PHE A 49 -9.96 -4.27 -2.32
CA PHE A 49 -9.34 -3.29 -1.43
C PHE A 49 -9.64 -3.57 0.04
N GLY A 50 -10.84 -4.08 0.37
CA GLY A 50 -11.19 -4.51 1.72
C GLY A 50 -10.35 -5.69 2.19
N LEU A 51 -10.18 -6.72 1.36
CA LEU A 51 -9.33 -7.87 1.66
C LEU A 51 -7.86 -7.45 1.84
N TYR A 52 -7.38 -6.56 0.97
CA TYR A 52 -6.03 -6.04 1.06
C TYR A 52 -5.82 -5.20 2.33
N PHE A 53 -6.79 -4.35 2.69
CA PHE A 53 -6.77 -3.59 3.94
C PHE A 53 -6.70 -4.52 5.17
N VAL A 54 -7.54 -5.55 5.24
CA VAL A 54 -7.50 -6.55 6.31
C VAL A 54 -6.13 -7.25 6.36
N SER A 55 -5.57 -7.58 5.20
CA SER A 55 -4.24 -8.21 5.11
C SER A 55 -3.14 -7.30 5.66
N LEU A 56 -3.21 -5.99 5.42
CA LEU A 56 -2.27 -5.02 5.99
C LEU A 56 -2.42 -4.91 7.51
N LEU A 57 -3.64 -4.92 8.04
CA LEU A 57 -3.88 -4.93 9.49
C LEU A 57 -3.32 -6.19 10.15
N LEU A 58 -3.57 -7.36 9.55
CA LEU A 58 -3.02 -8.63 10.04
C LEU A 58 -1.49 -8.63 9.98
N ASN A 59 -0.91 -8.13 8.88
CA ASN A 59 0.55 -8.01 8.76
C ASN A 59 1.13 -7.13 9.86
N MET A 60 0.51 -5.97 10.13
CA MET A 60 0.98 -5.08 11.18
C MET A 60 0.82 -5.70 12.58
N PHE A 61 -0.28 -6.39 12.84
CA PHE A 61 -0.50 -7.10 14.10
C PHE A 61 0.55 -8.19 14.33
N ILE A 62 0.81 -9.01 13.30
CA ILE A 62 1.83 -10.08 13.35
C ILE A 62 3.21 -9.50 13.59
N LEU A 63 3.59 -8.44 12.87
CA LEU A 63 4.89 -7.78 13.05
C LEU A 63 5.04 -7.18 14.45
N LEU A 64 4.01 -6.52 14.97
CA LEU A 64 4.03 -5.97 16.32
C LEU A 64 4.20 -7.06 17.39
N LYS A 65 3.55 -8.20 17.21
CA LYS A 65 3.58 -9.30 18.20
C LYS A 65 4.85 -10.14 18.12
N LEU A 66 5.32 -10.45 16.91
CA LEU A 66 6.42 -11.41 16.72
C LEU A 66 7.78 -10.73 16.60
N ASN A 67 7.87 -9.58 15.93
CA ASN A 67 9.14 -8.94 15.61
C ASN A 67 9.01 -7.40 15.56
N PRO A 68 8.72 -6.73 16.70
CA PRO A 68 8.54 -5.28 16.76
C PRO A 68 9.81 -4.52 16.37
N GLU A 69 10.98 -5.15 16.51
CA GLU A 69 12.27 -4.59 16.08
C GLU A 69 12.34 -4.33 14.58
N VAL A 70 11.62 -5.09 13.75
CA VAL A 70 11.55 -4.88 12.30
C VAL A 70 10.85 -3.55 11.98
N ILE A 71 9.84 -3.17 12.77
CA ILE A 71 9.15 -1.89 12.59
C ILE A 71 10.09 -0.75 12.94
N ARG A 72 10.90 -0.91 14.00
CA ARG A 72 11.91 0.06 14.40
C ARG A 72 13.00 0.21 13.34
N ALA A 73 13.62 -0.89 12.91
CA ALA A 73 14.64 -0.90 11.87
C ALA A 73 14.13 -0.33 10.54
N ARG A 74 12.88 -0.63 10.16
CA ARG A 74 12.25 0.02 9.01
C ARG A 74 12.00 1.49 9.28
N SER A 75 11.43 1.90 10.41
CA SER A 75 11.18 3.32 10.71
C SER A 75 12.44 4.18 10.69
N GLU A 76 13.57 3.59 11.06
CA GLU A 76 14.89 4.19 11.08
C GLU A 76 15.61 4.14 9.73
N ILE A 77 14.97 3.66 8.61
CA ILE A 77 15.56 3.51 7.25
C ILE A 77 16.70 4.49 7.12
N SER A 78 17.91 3.96 7.31
CA SER A 78 19.08 4.79 7.32
C SER A 78 19.16 5.32 5.91
N THR A 79 19.24 6.64 5.79
CA THR A 79 19.60 7.31 4.55
C THR A 79 21.09 7.06 4.24
N GLY A 80 21.61 5.89 4.62
CA GLY A 80 22.91 5.41 4.20
C GLY A 80 22.92 5.19 2.69
N GLU A 81 24.12 5.12 2.11
CA GLU A 81 24.41 5.14 0.68
C GLU A 81 23.62 4.10 -0.14
N MET A 82 22.36 4.43 -0.44
CA MET A 82 21.54 3.65 -1.35
C MET A 82 22.18 3.79 -2.72
N LYS A 83 22.61 2.67 -3.31
CA LYS A 83 23.28 2.67 -4.61
C LYS A 83 22.37 3.37 -5.62
N TRP A 84 22.95 4.12 -6.54
CA TRP A 84 22.19 4.90 -7.51
C TRP A 84 21.22 4.04 -8.35
N TRP A 85 21.60 2.80 -8.66
CA TRP A 85 20.72 1.83 -9.30
C TRP A 85 19.49 1.46 -8.46
N ASP A 86 19.64 1.30 -7.14
CA ASP A 86 18.50 0.99 -6.25
C ASP A 86 17.48 2.14 -6.23
N LYS A 87 17.95 3.39 -6.35
CA LYS A 87 17.09 4.56 -6.50
C LYS A 87 16.30 4.51 -7.80
N ILE A 88 16.97 4.17 -8.92
CA ILE A 88 16.30 4.02 -10.22
C ILE A 88 15.23 2.93 -10.15
N PHE A 89 15.56 1.76 -9.59
CA PHE A 89 14.59 0.68 -9.41
C PHE A 89 13.41 1.11 -8.52
N GLY A 90 13.66 1.83 -7.43
CA GLY A 90 12.61 2.34 -6.55
C GLY A 90 11.64 3.28 -7.27
N VAL A 91 12.17 4.23 -8.06
CA VAL A 91 11.35 5.14 -8.87
C VAL A 91 10.57 4.37 -9.93
N LEU A 92 11.25 3.50 -10.68
CA LEU A 92 10.64 2.75 -11.77
C LEU A 92 9.53 1.84 -11.26
N TYR A 93 9.78 1.10 -10.17
CA TYR A 93 8.80 0.27 -9.50
C TYR A 93 7.57 1.08 -9.08
N THR A 94 7.80 2.25 -8.47
CA THR A 94 6.71 3.14 -8.05
C THR A 94 5.86 3.61 -9.23
N VAL A 95 6.51 4.03 -10.33
CA VAL A 95 5.81 4.45 -11.55
C VAL A 95 4.99 3.31 -12.14
N PHE A 96 5.57 2.13 -12.29
CA PHE A 96 4.84 0.96 -12.82
C PHE A 96 3.70 0.52 -11.93
N LEU A 97 3.84 0.66 -10.60
CA LEU A 97 2.76 0.38 -9.67
C LEU A 97 1.56 1.30 -9.94
N PHE A 98 1.78 2.61 -10.09
CA PHE A 98 0.70 3.54 -10.44
C PHE A 98 0.09 3.25 -11.80
N LEU A 99 0.93 3.01 -12.82
CA LEU A 99 0.45 2.65 -14.17
C LEU A 99 -0.42 1.40 -14.14
N MET A 100 -0.06 0.39 -13.35
CA MET A 100 -0.87 -0.82 -13.19
C MET A 100 -2.27 -0.50 -12.67
N PHE A 101 -2.39 0.28 -11.59
CA PHE A 101 -3.70 0.64 -11.03
C PHE A 101 -4.52 1.53 -11.97
N ILE A 102 -3.88 2.41 -12.74
CA ILE A 102 -4.54 3.20 -13.78
C ILE A 102 -5.12 2.29 -14.86
N VAL A 103 -4.31 1.36 -15.39
CA VAL A 103 -4.74 0.42 -16.43
C VAL A 103 -5.88 -0.47 -15.92
N CYS A 104 -5.76 -1.04 -14.72
CA CYS A 104 -6.83 -1.83 -14.12
C CYS A 104 -8.12 -1.03 -13.91
N GLY A 105 -8.01 0.23 -13.49
CA GLY A 105 -9.16 1.12 -13.33
C GLY A 105 -9.84 1.41 -14.67
N LEU A 106 -9.07 1.80 -15.68
CA LEU A 106 -9.58 2.05 -17.04
C LEU A 106 -10.22 0.81 -17.66
N ASP A 107 -9.62 -0.36 -17.46
CA ASP A 107 -10.13 -1.63 -17.95
C ASP A 107 -11.50 -1.96 -17.33
N VAL A 108 -11.59 -2.04 -16.00
CA VAL A 108 -12.85 -2.41 -15.33
C VAL A 108 -13.93 -1.32 -15.46
N GLY A 109 -13.53 -0.05 -15.45
CA GLY A 109 -14.46 1.08 -15.41
C GLY A 109 -14.97 1.54 -16.78
N ARG A 110 -14.15 1.42 -17.84
CA ARG A 110 -14.44 2.04 -19.14
C ARG A 110 -14.35 1.08 -20.32
N PHE A 111 -13.23 0.36 -20.45
CA PHE A 111 -12.90 -0.31 -21.71
C PHE A 111 -13.21 -1.80 -21.75
N GLN A 112 -13.30 -2.47 -20.61
CA GLN A 112 -13.57 -3.91 -20.46
C GLN A 112 -12.69 -4.77 -21.39
N LEU A 113 -11.44 -4.37 -21.58
CA LEU A 113 -10.45 -5.03 -22.45
C LEU A 113 -10.18 -6.47 -22.01
N SER A 114 -10.26 -6.74 -20.71
CA SER A 114 -10.08 -8.08 -20.14
C SER A 114 -11.37 -8.91 -20.08
N SER A 115 -12.53 -8.35 -20.45
CA SER A 115 -13.77 -9.13 -20.49
C SER A 115 -13.65 -10.19 -21.59
N PRO A 116 -13.93 -11.47 -21.30
CA PRO A 116 -14.17 -12.42 -22.38
C PRO A 116 -15.27 -11.80 -23.24
N SER A 117 -15.06 -11.74 -24.56
CA SER A 117 -16.11 -11.32 -25.47
C SER A 117 -17.35 -12.14 -25.14
N THR A 118 -18.44 -11.46 -24.80
CA THR A 118 -19.75 -12.09 -24.72
C THR A 118 -20.09 -12.54 -26.14
N LEU A 119 -19.56 -13.69 -26.55
CA LEU A 119 -20.11 -14.46 -27.65
C LEU A 119 -21.45 -14.95 -27.13
N THR A 120 -22.47 -14.13 -27.37
CA THR A 120 -23.88 -14.49 -27.35
C THR A 120 -24.04 -15.81 -28.12
N ILE A 121 -24.29 -16.88 -27.38
CA ILE A 121 -24.97 -18.09 -27.87
C ILE A 121 -26.42 -17.97 -27.41
#